data_AF-A0A2H0PC65-F1
#
_entry.id   AF-A0A2H0PC65-F1
#
_cell.length_a   1.000
_cell.length_b   1.000
_cell.length_c   1.000
_cell.angle_alpha   90.00
_cell.angle_beta   90.00
_cell.angle_gamma   90.00
#
_symmetry.space_group_name_H-M   'P 1'
#
loop_
_entity.id
_entity.type
_entity.pdbx_description
1 polymer ?
#
loop_
_entity_poly.entity_id
_entity_poly.type
_entity_poly.pdbx_seq_one_letter_code
_entity_poly.pdbx_strand_id
1 'polypeptide(L)'
;LFKLNPQEADRLRSQIVTANLSISKQRYLPNAFTEQGVAMLSSVLNSERAVEINIAIMRAFVKLRQALTIDASLAVRMEKAELALEGLEAEQGEQAVAIHEVLAAFRRLTGGKE
;
A
#
# COMPACT_ATOMS: atom_id res chain seq x y z
N LEU A 1 -5.94 10.27 16.35
CA LEU A 1 -4.62 10.81 16.77
C LEU A 1 -3.59 9.69 16.67
N PHE A 2 -2.40 9.98 16.17
CA PHE A 2 -1.29 9.01 16.17
C PHE A 2 -0.04 9.68 16.72
N LYS A 3 0.85 8.91 17.36
CA LYS A 3 2.06 9.44 17.98
C LYS A 3 3.17 9.51 16.92
N LEU A 4 3.82 10.66 16.81
CA LEU A 4 4.95 10.82 15.90
C LEU A 4 6.17 10.07 16.40
N ASN A 5 7.01 9.62 15.47
CA ASN A 5 8.34 9.13 15.83
C ASN A 5 9.30 10.31 16.13
N PRO A 6 10.47 10.05 16.76
CA PRO A 6 11.40 11.12 17.11
C PRO A 6 11.90 11.94 15.92
N GLN A 7 12.12 11.32 14.75
CA GLN A 7 12.62 12.03 13.56
C GLN A 7 11.55 12.94 12.95
N GLU A 8 10.30 12.47 12.88
CA GLU A 8 9.14 13.24 12.45
C GLU A 8 8.87 14.42 13.38
N ALA A 9 8.96 14.19 14.69
CA ALA A 9 8.77 15.21 15.69
C ALA A 9 9.83 16.33 15.56
N ASP A 10 11.08 15.97 15.23
CA ASP A 10 12.16 16.94 15.06
C ASP A 10 11.96 17.82 13.82
N ARG A 11 11.46 17.25 12.72
CA ARG A 11 11.13 17.99 11.48
C ARG A 11 10.02 19.04 11.65
N LEU A 12 9.13 18.87 12.63
CA LEU A 12 8.03 19.79 12.90
C LEU A 12 8.41 20.92 13.88
N ARG A 13 9.68 21.00 14.29
CA ARG A 13 10.13 22.03 15.23
C ARG A 13 10.52 23.32 14.54
N SER A 14 9.97 24.41 15.04
CA SER A 14 10.50 25.75 14.80
C SER A 14 11.75 25.95 15.66
N GLN A 15 12.81 26.52 15.08
CA GLN A 15 14.01 26.93 15.81
C GLN A 15 13.73 27.97 16.91
N ILE A 16 12.67 28.76 16.75
CA ILE A 16 12.40 29.94 17.61
C ILE A 16 11.26 29.66 18.58
N VAL A 17 10.20 28.98 18.12
CA VAL A 17 8.93 28.90 18.85
C VAL A 17 8.83 27.63 19.71
N THR A 18 9.74 26.68 19.53
CA THR A 18 9.66 25.38 20.22
C THR A 18 10.66 25.28 21.37
N ALA A 19 10.23 24.74 22.50
CA ALA A 19 11.11 24.52 23.65
C ALA A 19 12.22 23.50 23.32
N ASN A 20 13.46 23.85 23.67
CA ASN A 20 14.64 23.01 23.45
C ASN A 20 14.50 21.65 24.17
N LEU A 21 14.69 20.52 23.49
CA LEU A 21 14.48 19.18 24.10
C LEU A 21 15.42 18.93 25.29
N SER A 22 16.64 19.46 25.22
CA SER A 22 17.66 19.30 26.25
C SER A 22 17.29 20.00 27.56
N ILE A 23 16.37 20.97 27.50
CA ILE A 23 15.91 21.78 28.63
C ILE A 23 14.42 21.50 28.94
N SER A 24 13.66 21.09 27.93
CA SER A 24 12.23 20.85 27.98
C SER A 24 11.92 19.50 28.60
N LYS A 25 11.17 19.50 29.70
CA LYS A 25 10.64 18.31 30.40
C LYS A 25 9.56 17.56 29.60
N GLN A 26 9.47 17.74 28.28
CA GLN A 26 8.44 17.11 27.47
C GLN A 26 8.81 15.64 27.22
N ARG A 27 8.46 14.78 28.18
CA ARG A 27 8.74 13.32 28.18
C ARG A 27 8.01 12.54 27.08
N TYR A 28 7.14 13.18 26.30
CA TYR A 28 6.24 12.51 25.37
C TYR A 28 6.30 13.12 23.97
N LEU A 29 6.45 12.24 22.98
CA LEU A 29 6.33 12.57 21.56
C LEU A 29 4.94 13.18 21.27
N PRO A 30 4.87 14.23 20.44
CA PRO A 30 3.61 14.87 20.09
C PRO A 30 2.70 13.90 19.34
N ASN A 31 1.39 14.07 19.53
CA ASN A 31 0.37 13.39 18.76
C ASN A 31 -0.03 14.26 17.56
N ALA A 32 -0.11 13.66 16.39
CA ALA A 32 -0.64 14.28 15.19
C ALA A 32 -2.11 13.88 14.99
N PHE A 33 -2.91 14.84 14.50
CA PHE A 33 -4.32 14.61 14.18
C PHE A 33 -4.45 13.65 13.01
N THR A 34 -5.41 12.75 13.12
CA THR A 34 -5.91 11.94 12.01
C THR A 34 -7.02 12.72 11.31
N GLU A 35 -7.47 12.24 10.14
CA GLU A 35 -8.53 12.87 9.35
C GLU A 35 -9.75 13.31 10.19
N GLN A 36 -10.28 12.41 11.02
CA GLN A 36 -11.40 12.69 11.93
C GLN A 36 -11.05 13.73 13.01
N GLY A 37 -9.78 13.78 13.45
CA GLY A 37 -9.31 14.75 14.43
C GLY A 37 -9.18 16.17 13.86
N VAL A 38 -8.80 16.30 12.58
CA VAL A 38 -8.79 17.60 11.87
C VAL A 38 -10.23 18.09 11.67
N ALA A 39 -11.15 17.19 11.31
CA ALA A 39 -12.58 17.53 11.23
C ALA A 39 -13.13 18.02 12.57
N MET A 40 -12.74 17.42 13.70
CA MET A 40 -13.14 17.89 15.04
C MET A 40 -12.59 19.28 15.39
N LEU A 41 -11.42 19.67 14.87
CA LEU A 41 -10.89 21.03 15.09
C LEU A 41 -11.60 22.08 14.23
N SER A 42 -12.21 21.68 13.12
CA SER A 42 -12.96 22.60 12.26
C SER A 42 -14.19 23.19 12.93
N SER A 43 -14.77 22.50 13.92
CA SER A 43 -15.88 23.05 14.72
C SER A 43 -15.43 24.10 15.74
N VAL A 44 -14.14 24.12 16.07
CA VAL A 44 -13.52 25.12 16.96
C VAL A 44 -13.07 26.34 16.16
N LEU A 45 -12.65 26.15 14.90
CA LEU A 45 -12.20 27.22 14.01
C LEU A 45 -13.33 27.68 13.08
N ASN A 46 -14.22 28.54 13.59
CA ASN A 46 -15.45 28.98 12.89
C ASN A 46 -15.27 30.16 11.92
N SER A 47 -14.04 30.51 11.50
CA SER A 47 -13.87 31.54 10.46
C SER A 47 -14.03 30.92 9.08
N GLU A 48 -14.62 31.65 8.13
CA GLU A 48 -14.76 31.19 6.73
C GLU A 48 -13.43 30.69 6.16
N ARG A 49 -12.35 31.43 6.44
CA ARG A 49 -11.01 31.06 5.99
C ARG A 49 -10.53 29.74 6.58
N ALA A 50 -10.82 29.47 7.85
CA ALA A 50 -10.43 28.21 8.49
C ALA A 50 -11.26 27.03 7.97
N VAL A 51 -12.55 27.25 7.68
CA VAL A 51 -13.42 26.23 7.07
C VAL A 51 -12.88 25.81 5.70
N GLU A 52 -12.51 26.75 4.84
CA GLU A 52 -11.92 26.47 3.53
C GLU A 52 -10.63 25.64 3.62
N ILE A 53 -9.73 26.05 4.52
CA ILE A 53 -8.44 25.36 4.72
C ILE A 53 -8.67 23.95 5.25
N ASN A 54 -9.60 23.75 6.19
CA ASN A 54 -9.93 22.44 6.72
C ASN A 54 -10.47 21.50 5.63
N ILE A 55 -11.35 22.00 4.75
CA ILE A 55 -11.84 21.23 3.60
C ILE A 55 -10.68 20.83 2.68
N ALA A 56 -9.75 21.75 2.40
CA ALA A 56 -8.59 21.47 1.56
C ALA A 56 -7.68 20.38 2.16
N ILE A 57 -7.41 20.47 3.47
CA ILE A 57 -6.61 19.49 4.20
C ILE A 57 -7.28 18.10 4.14
N MET A 58 -8.58 18.02 4.42
CA MET A 58 -9.32 16.75 4.38
C MET A 58 -9.27 16.11 2.99
N ARG A 59 -9.48 16.89 1.92
CA ARG A 59 -9.37 16.41 0.53
C ARG A 59 -7.98 15.84 0.21
N ALA A 60 -6.92 16.48 0.70
CA ALA A 60 -5.55 15.99 0.52
C ALA A 60 -5.34 14.65 1.25
N PHE A 61 -5.81 14.52 2.50
CA PHE A 61 -5.73 13.28 3.27
C PHE A 61 -6.48 12.12 2.61
N VAL A 62 -7.70 12.34 2.11
CA VAL A 62 -8.46 11.31 1.39
C VAL A 62 -7.71 10.83 0.15
N LYS A 63 -7.15 11.75 -0.65
CA LYS A 63 -6.37 11.40 -1.85
C LYS A 63 -5.11 10.61 -1.51
N LEU A 64 -4.37 11.02 -0.48
CA LEU A 64 -3.19 10.31 -0.01
C LEU A 64 -3.54 8.87 0.43
N ARG A 65 -4.62 8.70 1.19
CA ARG A 65 -5.07 7.37 1.62
C ARG A 65 -5.51 6.50 0.46
N GLN A 66 -6.24 7.06 -0.50
CA GLN A 66 -6.62 6.33 -1.72
C GLN A 66 -5.39 5.87 -2.49
N ALA A 67 -4.38 6.73 -2.67
CA ALA A 67 -3.12 6.36 -3.32
C ALA A 67 -2.43 5.19 -2.59
N LEU A 68 -2.31 5.25 -1.26
CA LEU A 68 -1.70 4.18 -0.46
C LEU A 68 -2.52 2.87 -0.46
N THR A 69 -3.84 2.96 -0.61
CA THR A 69 -4.73 1.77 -0.64
C THR A 69 -4.68 1.07 -2.00
N ILE A 70 -4.48 1.84 -3.08
CA ILE A 70 -4.31 1.31 -4.43
C ILE A 70 -3.11 0.35 -4.48
N ASP A 71 -1.99 0.70 -3.84
CA ASP A 71 -0.79 -0.14 -3.80
C ASP A 71 -1.03 -1.51 -3.16
N ALA A 72 -1.77 -1.57 -2.04
CA ALA A 72 -2.08 -2.84 -1.38
C ALA A 72 -3.02 -3.72 -2.22
N SER A 73 -4.04 -3.11 -2.85
CA SER A 73 -4.97 -3.85 -3.72
C SER A 73 -4.34 -4.31 -5.03
N LEU A 74 -3.38 -3.53 -5.55
CA LEU A 74 -2.58 -3.89 -6.73
C LEU A 74 -1.63 -5.04 -6.44
N ALA A 75 -0.93 -5.00 -5.31
CA ALA A 75 -0.03 -6.09 -4.88
C ALA A 75 -0.78 -7.42 -4.81
N VAL A 76 -1.97 -7.44 -4.19
CA VAL A 76 -2.81 -8.65 -4.10
C VAL A 76 -3.31 -9.11 -5.48
N ARG A 77 -3.59 -8.18 -6.40
CA ARG A 77 -3.99 -8.55 -7.78
C ARG A 77 -2.81 -9.08 -8.60
N MET A 78 -1.60 -8.56 -8.40
CA MET A 78 -0.39 -9.07 -9.04
C MET A 78 -0.04 -10.47 -8.55
N GLU A 79 -0.06 -10.70 -7.23
CA GLU A 79 0.17 -12.03 -6.65
C GLU A 79 -0.83 -13.08 -7.18
N LYS A 80 -2.11 -12.72 -7.28
CA LYS A 80 -3.13 -13.60 -7.88
C LYS A 80 -2.90 -13.85 -9.37
N ALA A 81 -2.39 -12.87 -10.11
CA ALA A 81 -2.10 -13.03 -11.53
C ALA A 81 -0.87 -13.92 -11.76
N GLU A 82 0.16 -13.80 -10.92
CA GLU A 82 1.36 -14.64 -10.93
C GLU A 82 1.00 -16.11 -10.65
N LEU A 83 0.21 -16.38 -9.60
CA LEU A 83 -0.26 -17.74 -9.30
C LEU A 83 -1.10 -18.37 -10.43
N ALA A 84 -1.91 -17.56 -11.12
CA ALA A 84 -2.69 -18.04 -12.26
C ALA A 84 -1.80 -18.36 -13.48
N LEU A 85 -0.73 -17.60 -13.70
CA LEU A 85 0.28 -17.86 -14.73
C LEU A 85 1.05 -19.15 -14.44
N GLU A 86 1.50 -19.36 -13.20
CA GLU A 86 2.19 -20.60 -12.79
C GLU A 86 1.31 -21.85 -13.01
N GLY A 87 0.01 -21.76 -12.70
CA GLY A 87 -0.93 -22.85 -12.96
C GLY A 87 -1.10 -23.18 -14.44
N LEU A 88 -1.17 -22.17 -15.31
CA LEU A 88 -1.26 -22.35 -16.76
C LEU A 88 0.03 -22.97 -17.33
N GLU A 89 1.20 -22.59 -16.82
CA GLU A 89 2.49 -23.17 -17.25
C GLU A 89 2.60 -24.64 -16.85
N ALA A 90 2.11 -25.02 -15.66
CA ALA A 90 2.07 -26.41 -15.22
C ALA A 90 1.15 -27.27 -16.11
N GLU A 91 -0.04 -26.78 -16.45
CA GLU A 91 -0.98 -27.46 -17.36
C GLU A 91 -0.39 -27.63 -18.77
N GLN A 92 0.31 -26.60 -19.29
CA GLN A 92 0.97 -26.72 -20.59
C GLN A 92 2.11 -27.74 -20.58
N GLY A 93 2.87 -27.83 -19.48
CA GLY A 93 3.90 -28.85 -19.30
C GLY A 93 3.32 -30.27 -19.32
N GLU A 94 2.21 -30.50 -18.61
CA GLU A 94 1.53 -31.80 -18.57
C GLU A 94 0.95 -32.18 -19.94
N GLN A 95 0.36 -31.22 -20.65
CA GLN A 95 -0.10 -31.42 -22.03
C GLN A 95 1.04 -31.77 -22.99
N ALA A 96 2.21 -31.12 -22.86
CA ALA A 96 3.36 -31.43 -23.69
C ALA A 96 3.89 -32.85 -23.47
N VAL A 97 3.90 -33.32 -22.21
CA VAL A 97 4.27 -34.70 -21.86
C VAL A 97 3.26 -35.69 -22.45
N ALA A 98 1.95 -35.44 -22.30
CA ALA A 98 0.91 -36.30 -22.84
C ALA A 98 0.99 -36.41 -24.39
N ILE A 99 1.22 -35.29 -25.09
CA ILE A 99 1.41 -35.28 -26.55
C ILE A 99 2.64 -36.12 -26.93
N HIS A 100 3.75 -35.97 -26.20
CA HIS A 100 4.96 -36.74 -26.45
C HIS A 100 4.75 -38.25 -26.24
N GLU A 101 4.02 -38.66 -25.19
CA GLU A 101 3.67 -40.05 -24.95
C GLU A 101 2.79 -40.64 -26.05
N VAL A 102 1.75 -39.91 -26.49
CA VAL A 102 0.88 -40.33 -27.60
C VAL A 102 1.69 -40.49 -28.89
N LEU A 103 2.57 -39.53 -29.21
CA LEU A 103 3.46 -39.61 -30.37
C LEU A 103 4.42 -40.80 -30.28
N ALA A 104 4.97 -41.08 -29.08
CA ALA A 104 5.83 -42.23 -28.85
C ALA A 104 5.07 -43.57 -29.03
N ALA A 105 3.84 -43.66 -28.54
CA ALA A 105 2.96 -44.82 -28.75
C ALA A 105 2.62 -45.03 -30.23
N PHE A 106 2.31 -43.96 -30.96
CA PHE A 106 2.05 -44.02 -32.40
C PHE A 106 3.28 -44.51 -33.16
N ARG A 107 4.47 -44.00 -32.83
CA ARG A 107 5.75 -44.43 -33.43
C ARG A 107 6.04 -45.92 -33.20
N ARG A 108 5.67 -46.48 -32.04
CA ARG A 108 5.80 -47.92 -31.75
C ARG A 108 4.82 -48.78 -32.57
N LEU A 109 3.61 -48.28 -32.82
CA LEU A 109 2.60 -48.96 -33.65
C LEU A 109 2.95 -48.94 -35.14
N THR A 110 3.55 -47.85 -35.62
CA THR A 110 3.96 -47.71 -37.03
C THR A 110 5.38 -48.24 -37.30
N GLY A 111 6.18 -48.52 -36.26
CA GLY A 111 7.55 -49.05 -36.36
C GLY A 111 7.65 -50.58 -36.42
N GLY A 112 6.53 -51.29 -36.59
CA GLY A 112 6.52 -52.73 -36.85
C GLY A 112 6.49 -53.04 -38.34
N LYS A 113 7.69 -53.19 -38.93
CA LYS A 113 8.07 -53.68 -40.28
C LYS A 113 8.86 -52.64 -41.08
N GLU A 114 10.16 -52.55 -40.83
CA GLU A 114 11.26 -53.13 -41.64
C GLU A 114 12.57 -53.02 -40.85
#